data_AF-A0A356FWE5-F1
#
_entry.id   AF-A0A356FWE5-F1
#
_cell.length_a   1.000
_cell.length_b   1.000
_cell.length_c   1.000
_cell.angle_alpha   90.00
_cell.angle_beta   90.00
_cell.angle_gamma   90.00
#
_symmetry.space_group_name_H-M   'P 1'
#
loop_
_entity.id
_entity.type
_entity.pdbx_description
1 polymer ?
#
loop_
_entity_poly.entity_id
_entity_poly.type
_entity_poly.pdbx_seq_one_letter_code
_entity_poly.pdbx_strand_id
1 'polypeptide(L)'
;KAVVPQGWKVDPEKIVSAWKAFADSIADGETVLLVSSNGIIRFAPYLTGDYDGFCQTHDIKVATGGVCVFENGGDGWTCSEWNVKAFKFV
;
A
#
# COMPACT_ATOMS: atom_id res chain seq x y z
N LYS A 1 9.82 -3.00 -8.65
CA LYS A 1 8.74 -4.02 -8.79
C LYS A 1 8.89 -5.08 -7.70
N ALA A 2 7.79 -5.45 -7.05
CA ALA A 2 7.81 -6.54 -6.08
C ALA A 2 7.93 -7.89 -6.80
N VAL A 3 9.10 -8.53 -6.69
CA VAL A 3 9.36 -9.85 -7.27
C VAL A 3 9.22 -10.91 -6.18
N VAL A 4 8.53 -12.01 -6.51
CA VAL A 4 8.31 -13.14 -5.60
C VAL A 4 9.59 -13.99 -5.53
N PRO A 5 10.12 -14.29 -4.32
CA PRO A 5 11.28 -15.18 -4.19
C PRO A 5 10.98 -16.60 -4.70
N GLN A 6 12.00 -17.28 -5.21
CA GLN A 6 11.87 -18.65 -5.68
C GLN A 6 11.35 -19.58 -4.57
N GLY A 7 10.38 -20.44 -4.91
CA GLY A 7 9.77 -21.40 -3.98
C GLY A 7 8.64 -20.84 -3.12
N TRP A 8 8.38 -19.54 -3.16
CA TRP A 8 7.22 -18.96 -2.47
C TRP A 8 5.94 -19.19 -3.25
N LYS A 9 4.91 -19.68 -2.58
CA LYS A 9 3.55 -19.79 -3.13
C LYS A 9 2.83 -18.45 -2.96
N VAL A 10 3.22 -17.47 -3.76
CA VAL A 10 2.59 -16.15 -3.80
C VAL A 10 2.15 -15.83 -5.21
N ASP A 11 0.96 -15.26 -5.31
CA ASP A 11 0.38 -14.76 -6.54
C ASP A 11 0.24 -13.23 -6.43
N PRO A 12 1.14 -12.46 -7.05
CA PRO A 12 1.11 -10.99 -6.99
C PRO A 12 -0.19 -10.40 -7.48
N GLU A 13 -0.81 -10.97 -8.52
CA GLU A 13 -2.05 -10.46 -9.09
C GLU A 13 -3.20 -10.60 -8.09
N LYS A 14 -3.25 -11.71 -7.35
CA LYS A 14 -4.21 -11.89 -6.26
C LYS A 14 -4.00 -10.91 -5.11
N ILE A 15 -2.76 -10.55 -4.78
CA ILE A 15 -2.49 -9.53 -3.76
C ILE A 15 -3.01 -8.17 -4.25
N VAL A 16 -2.74 -7.81 -5.50
CA VAL A 16 -3.19 -6.55 -6.10
C VAL A 16 -4.72 -6.49 -6.17
N SER A 17 -5.38 -7.58 -6.59
CA SER A 17 -6.84 -7.62 -6.64
C SER A 17 -7.47 -7.56 -5.25
N ALA A 18 -6.86 -8.21 -4.25
CA ALA A 18 -7.31 -8.12 -2.87
C ALA A 18 -7.18 -6.69 -2.30
N TRP A 19 -6.11 -5.96 -2.63
CA TRP A 19 -5.98 -4.55 -2.27
C TRP A 19 -7.09 -3.70 -2.87
N LYS A 20 -7.38 -3.87 -4.16
CA LYS A 20 -8.46 -3.13 -4.84
C LYS A 20 -9.83 -3.46 -4.23
N ALA A 21 -10.13 -4.75 -4.03
CA ALA A 21 -11.38 -5.17 -3.40
C ALA A 21 -11.53 -4.66 -1.96
N PHE A 22 -10.43 -4.63 -1.18
CA PHE A 22 -10.43 -4.03 0.14
C PHE A 22 -10.73 -2.52 0.07
N ALA A 23 -10.05 -1.81 -0.82
CA ALA A 23 -10.25 -0.38 -1.01
C ALA A 23 -11.70 -0.04 -1.45
N ASP A 24 -12.29 -0.85 -2.33
CA ASP A 24 -13.69 -0.73 -2.76
C ASP A 24 -14.71 -1.04 -1.65
N SER A 25 -14.28 -1.73 -0.59
CA SER A 25 -15.14 -2.08 0.56
C SER A 25 -15.20 -1.01 1.64
N ILE A 26 -14.30 -0.01 1.58
CA ILE A 26 -14.23 1.10 2.54
C ILE A 26 -15.33 2.10 2.17
N ALA A 27 -16.13 2.52 3.15
CA ALA A 27 -17.21 3.48 2.92
C ALA A 27 -16.68 4.91 2.80
N ASP A 28 -17.39 5.77 2.06
CA ASP A 28 -17.04 7.18 1.93
C ASP A 28 -16.98 7.87 3.31
N GLY A 29 -15.88 8.58 3.57
CA GLY A 29 -15.62 9.26 4.84
C GLY A 29 -15.14 8.36 5.98
N GLU A 30 -15.00 7.05 5.75
CA GLU A 30 -14.46 6.12 6.73
C GLU A 30 -12.93 6.26 6.86
N THR A 31 -12.42 6.11 8.08
CA THR A 31 -10.97 6.01 8.34
C THR A 31 -10.62 4.62 8.84
N VAL A 32 -9.79 3.90 8.09
CA VAL A 32 -9.40 2.52 8.39
C VAL A 32 -7.91 2.42 8.68
N LEU A 33 -7.56 1.77 9.79
CA LEU A 33 -6.19 1.37 10.10
C LEU A 33 -5.99 -0.11 9.73
N LEU A 34 -5.13 -0.37 8.74
CA LEU A 34 -4.74 -1.72 8.33
C LEU A 34 -3.31 -2.02 8.78
N VAL A 35 -3.14 -3.02 9.65
CA VAL A 35 -1.83 -3.53 10.03
C VAL A 35 -1.41 -4.65 9.08
N SER A 36 -0.25 -4.49 8.44
CA SER A 36 0.23 -5.42 7.42
C SER A 36 1.74 -5.64 7.50
N SER A 37 2.25 -6.60 6.72
CA SER A 37 3.69 -6.84 6.59
C SER A 37 4.25 -6.19 5.32
N ASN A 38 5.56 -5.96 5.29
CA ASN A 38 6.24 -5.46 4.08
C ASN A 38 5.92 -6.34 2.85
N GLY A 39 5.69 -7.65 3.01
CA GLY A 39 5.34 -8.57 1.92
C GLY A 39 4.03 -8.24 1.21
N ILE A 40 3.09 -7.57 1.88
CA ILE A 40 1.76 -7.24 1.36
C ILE A 40 1.62 -5.74 1.10
N ILE A 41 2.06 -4.88 2.02
CA ILE A 41 1.92 -3.42 1.90
C ILE A 41 2.69 -2.82 0.73
N ARG A 42 3.78 -3.45 0.27
CA ARG A 42 4.54 -2.99 -0.92
C ARG A 42 3.73 -3.03 -2.24
N PHE A 43 2.54 -3.62 -2.19
CA PHE A 43 1.57 -3.66 -3.30
C PHE A 43 0.44 -2.62 -3.14
N ALA A 44 0.32 -1.94 -1.99
CA ALA A 44 -0.68 -0.88 -1.80
C ALA A 44 -0.60 0.25 -2.85
N PRO A 45 0.57 0.65 -3.39
CA PRO A 45 0.62 1.69 -4.42
C PRO A 45 -0.12 1.36 -5.73
N TYR A 46 -0.50 0.09 -5.98
CA TYR A 46 -1.37 -0.26 -7.11
C TYR A 46 -2.77 0.38 -7.02
N LEU A 47 -3.17 0.84 -5.83
CA LEU A 47 -4.40 1.61 -5.63
C LEU A 47 -4.36 2.96 -6.35
N THR A 48 -3.17 3.52 -6.59
CA THR A 48 -2.99 4.84 -7.21
C THR A 48 -3.18 4.85 -8.73
N GLY A 49 -3.33 3.69 -9.35
CA GLY A 49 -3.42 3.56 -10.81
C GLY A 49 -2.09 3.66 -11.56
N ASP A 50 -1.03 4.23 -10.97
CA ASP A 50 0.31 4.34 -11.57
C ASP A 50 1.43 3.79 -10.66
N TYR A 51 1.46 2.46 -10.54
CA TYR A 51 2.47 1.77 -9.73
C TYR A 51 3.90 1.97 -10.25
N ASP A 52 4.08 2.01 -11.57
CA ASP A 52 5.41 2.14 -12.17
C ASP A 52 5.96 3.56 -11.99
N GLY A 53 5.12 4.60 -12.09
CA GLY A 53 5.49 5.97 -11.72
C GLY A 53 5.78 6.11 -10.22
N PHE A 54 4.99 5.45 -9.36
CA PHE A 54 5.26 5.41 -7.91
C PHE A 54 6.63 4.80 -7.61
N CYS A 55 6.98 3.69 -8.25
CA CYS A 55 8.28 3.03 -8.07
C CYS A 55 9.49 3.84 -8.57
N GLN A 56 9.29 4.83 -9.44
CA GLN A 56 10.36 5.70 -9.91
C GLN A 56 10.73 6.77 -8.88
N THR A 57 9.78 7.13 -8.02
CA THR A 57 9.92 8.21 -7.03
C THR A 57 10.10 7.68 -5.61
N HIS A 58 9.74 6.42 -5.33
CA HIS A 58 9.76 5.84 -3.99
C HIS A 58 10.38 4.43 -3.96
N ASP A 59 11.12 4.12 -2.88
CA ASP A 59 11.43 2.73 -2.53
C ASP A 59 10.18 2.05 -1.96
N ILE A 60 9.75 0.97 -2.59
CA ILE A 60 8.54 0.21 -2.20
C ILE A 60 8.69 -0.55 -0.87
N LYS A 61 9.88 -0.58 -0.27
CA LYS A 61 10.08 -1.20 1.04
C LYS A 61 9.52 -0.30 2.15
N VAL A 62 8.58 -0.85 2.93
CA VAL A 62 8.11 -0.22 4.17
C VAL A 62 8.85 -0.84 5.35
N ALA A 63 9.40 0.00 6.22
CA ALA A 63 10.08 -0.43 7.43
C ALA A 63 9.07 -0.90 8.49
N THR A 64 9.52 -1.71 9.45
CA THR A 64 8.69 -2.10 10.60
C THR A 64 8.23 -0.85 11.35
N GLY A 65 6.92 -0.73 11.59
CA GLY A 65 6.32 0.45 12.21
C GLY A 65 6.27 1.69 11.30
N GLY A 66 6.64 1.56 10.02
CA GLY A 66 6.43 2.59 9.02
C GLY A 66 4.94 2.74 8.69
N VAL A 67 4.46 3.98 8.64
CA VAL A 67 3.08 4.33 8.32
C VAL A 67 2.99 4.79 6.88
N CYS A 68 1.94 4.37 6.17
CA CYS A 68 1.58 4.88 4.86
C CYS A 68 0.15 5.41 4.93
N VAL A 69 -0.12 6.55 4.29
CA VAL A 69 -1.45 7.17 4.26
C VAL A 69 -1.93 7.22 2.82
N PHE A 70 -3.15 6.74 2.63
CA PHE A 70 -3.85 6.76 1.36
C PHE A 70 -5.18 7.49 1.54
N GLU A 71 -5.49 8.38 0.60
CA GLU A 71 -6.68 9.22 0.63
C GLU A 71 -7.46 9.03 -0.66
N ASN A 72 -8.78 8.81 -0.55
CA ASN A 72 -9.67 8.71 -1.70
C ASN A 72 -10.49 10.00 -1.82
N GLY A 73 -10.23 10.76 -2.88
CA GLY A 73 -10.90 12.02 -3.18
C GLY A 73 -12.13 11.91 -4.08
N GLY A 74 -12.57 10.69 -4.41
CA GLY A 74 -13.67 10.42 -5.36
C GLY A 74 -13.20 10.05 -6.77
N ASP A 75 -12.04 10.56 -7.20
CA ASP A 75 -11.42 10.22 -8.50
C ASP A 75 -10.40 9.07 -8.40
N GLY A 76 -10.28 8.45 -7.22
CA GLY A 76 -9.35 7.37 -6.92
C GLY A 76 -8.48 7.64 -5.70
N TRP A 77 -7.65 6.65 -5.37
CA TRP A 77 -6.74 6.71 -4.23
C TRP A 77 -5.45 7.44 -4.58
N THR A 78 -5.01 8.30 -3.69
CA THR A 78 -3.69 8.93 -3.73
C THR A 78 -2.90 8.49 -2.50
N CYS A 79 -1.57 8.46 -2.60
CA CYS A 79 -0.70 8.18 -1.47
C CYS A 79 -0.09 9.51 -1.00
N SER A 80 -0.52 10.00 0.16
CA SER A 80 -0.05 11.27 0.72
C SER A 80 1.21 11.09 1.56
N GLU A 81 1.38 9.93 2.20
CA GLU A 81 2.53 9.61 3.02
C GLU A 81 2.99 8.17 2.76
N TRP A 82 4.31 7.96 2.62
CA TRP A 82 4.88 6.65 2.39
C TRP A 82 6.05 6.35 3.35
N ASN A 83 5.93 5.26 4.10
CA ASN A 83 6.97 4.77 5.02
C ASN A 83 7.43 5.82 6.05
N VAL A 84 6.49 6.60 6.58
CA VAL A 84 6.74 7.56 7.65
C VAL A 84 7.15 6.80 8.90
N LYS A 85 8.33 7.15 9.45
CA LYS A 85 8.84 6.48 10.64
C LYS A 85 7.98 6.83 11.85
N ALA A 86 7.59 5.81 12.61
CA ALA A 86 7.04 6.03 13.93
C ALA A 86 7.98 6.88 14.78
N PHE A 87 7.40 7.83 15.49
CA PHE A 87 8.10 8.66 16.46
C PHE A 87 7.35 8.63 17.77
N LYS A 88 8.08 8.89 18.86
CA LYS A 88 7.46 9.07 20.16
C LYS A 88 6.93 10.50 20.21
N PHE A 89 5.63 10.65 20.43
CA PHE A 89 5.07 11.93 20.84
C PHE A 89 5.55 12.18 22.28
N VAL A 90 6.38 13.20 22.49
CA VAL A 90 6.98 13.53 23.78
C VAL A 90 6.44 14.87 24.26
#